data_AF-A0A1H7FXI5-F1
#
_entry.id   AF-A0A1H7FXI5-F1
#
_cell.length_a   1.000
_cell.length_b   1.000
_cell.length_c   1.000
_cell.angle_alpha   90.00
_cell.angle_beta   90.00
_cell.angle_gamma   90.00
#
_symmetry.space_group_name_H-M   'P 1'
#
loop_
_entity.id
_entity.type
_entity.pdbx_description
1 polymer ?
#
loop_
_entity_poly.entity_id
_entity_poly.type
_entity_poly.pdbx_seq_one_letter_code
_entity_poly.pdbx_strand_id
1 'polypeptide(L)'
;MFKKLFGKSPVEVWVIKQVDDGLLHLCGQGTLESQSSRKAILAALAQGQFQGGVRLAGGGLVLNTRLFAALVPLDDLTLTDDGQAHWHGRLWRVSQVPQRCWGFEGRLVAEQESNLHGPGLVSSEDVSGIRGRVAREKPHQGGVTFRADNELEDHPLTTKHRDERRVIRPTTRGERRDDERH
;
A
#
# COMPACT_ATOMS: atom_id res chain seq x y z
N MET A 1 -21.83 27.43 8.10
CA MET A 1 -20.59 26.74 8.50
C MET A 1 -19.38 27.49 7.95
N PHE A 2 -18.62 28.13 8.84
CA PHE A 2 -17.55 29.08 8.56
C PHE A 2 -16.17 28.41 8.46
N LYS A 3 -15.83 27.82 7.30
CA LYS A 3 -14.44 27.45 6.95
C LYS A 3 -14.16 27.63 5.45
N LYS A 4 -14.23 28.88 4.97
CA LYS A 4 -13.66 29.30 3.66
C LYS A 4 -13.05 30.70 3.76
N LEU A 5 -12.41 31.01 4.89
CA LEU A 5 -11.64 32.24 5.04
C LEU A 5 -10.18 31.87 4.75
N PHE A 6 -9.70 32.33 3.58
CA PHE A 6 -8.30 32.33 3.10
C PHE A 6 -7.70 31.07 2.42
N GLY A 7 -8.48 30.03 2.13
CA GLY A 7 -8.01 28.86 1.37
C GLY A 7 -8.39 28.92 -0.12
N LYS A 8 -7.45 28.63 -1.04
CA LYS A 8 -7.75 28.40 -2.46
C LYS A 8 -8.68 27.18 -2.58
N SER A 9 -9.72 27.25 -3.43
CA SER A 9 -10.58 26.10 -3.68
C SER A 9 -9.75 24.94 -4.25
N PRO A 10 -9.83 23.73 -3.67
CA PRO A 10 -9.10 22.58 -4.16
C PRO A 10 -9.48 22.24 -5.60
N VAL A 11 -8.57 21.59 -6.33
CA VAL A 11 -8.86 21.00 -7.63
C VAL A 11 -9.08 19.51 -7.40
N GLU A 12 -10.31 19.08 -7.67
CA GLU A 12 -10.72 17.68 -7.59
C GLU A 12 -10.59 17.03 -8.96
N VAL A 13 -10.16 15.77 -8.96
CA VAL A 13 -9.88 14.99 -10.17
C VAL A 13 -10.34 13.55 -10.00
N TRP A 14 -10.66 12.90 -11.11
CA TRP A 14 -10.60 11.45 -11.24
C TRP A 14 -9.13 11.02 -11.36
N VAL A 15 -8.75 9.99 -10.61
CA VAL A 15 -7.38 9.49 -10.57
C VAL A 15 -7.31 8.15 -11.28
N ILE A 16 -6.63 8.12 -12.42
CA ILE A 16 -6.51 6.95 -13.27
C ILE A 16 -5.11 6.36 -13.09
N LYS A 17 -5.05 5.13 -12.57
CA LYS A 17 -3.80 4.42 -12.30
C LYS A 17 -3.09 4.00 -13.58
N GLN A 18 -3.86 3.45 -14.52
CA GLN A 18 -3.39 2.88 -15.78
C GLN A 18 -4.50 3.00 -16.84
N VAL A 19 -4.10 3.17 -18.10
CA VAL A 19 -4.99 3.18 -19.26
C VAL A 19 -4.56 2.04 -20.18
N ASP A 20 -5.44 1.05 -20.33
CA ASP A 20 -5.28 -0.06 -21.28
C ASP A 20 -6.23 0.16 -22.47
N ASP A 21 -6.18 -0.70 -23.51
CA ASP A 21 -7.07 -0.55 -24.66
C ASP A 21 -8.54 -0.74 -24.26
N GLY A 22 -9.27 0.39 -24.21
CA GLY A 22 -10.69 0.44 -23.86
C GLY A 22 -10.99 0.25 -22.38
N LEU A 23 -9.98 0.29 -21.49
CA LEU A 23 -10.14 0.07 -20.06
C LEU A 23 -9.39 1.12 -19.23
N LEU A 24 -10.09 1.71 -18.26
CA LEU A 24 -9.51 2.59 -17.25
C LEU A 24 -9.39 1.85 -15.91
N HIS A 25 -8.18 1.85 -15.34
CA HIS A 25 -7.94 1.43 -13.97
C HIS A 25 -8.13 2.64 -13.05
N LEU A 26 -9.30 2.76 -12.44
CA LEU A 26 -9.74 3.94 -11.70
C LEU A 26 -9.51 3.78 -10.19
N CYS A 27 -8.75 4.70 -9.59
CA CYS A 27 -8.59 4.79 -8.13
C CYS A 27 -9.76 5.49 -7.43
N GLY A 28 -10.59 6.21 -8.19
CA GLY A 28 -11.68 7.05 -7.70
C GLY A 28 -11.34 8.53 -7.80
N GLN A 29 -11.89 9.33 -6.89
CA GLN A 29 -11.68 10.77 -6.83
C GLN A 29 -10.51 11.14 -5.92
N GLY A 30 -9.87 12.26 -6.20
CA GLY A 30 -8.81 12.83 -5.38
C GLY A 30 -8.73 14.35 -5.46
N THR A 31 -8.00 14.95 -4.53
CA THR A 31 -7.69 16.38 -4.48
C THR A 31 -6.21 16.62 -4.73
N LEU A 32 -5.88 17.59 -5.58
CA LEU A 32 -4.49 17.93 -5.87
C LEU A 32 -3.88 18.80 -4.77
N GLU A 33 -2.71 18.40 -4.27
CA GLU A 33 -1.91 19.13 -3.29
C GLU A 33 -0.97 20.09 -4.03
N SER A 34 -1.28 21.39 -4.01
CA SER A 34 -0.45 22.42 -4.63
C SER A 34 -0.69 23.79 -4.04
N GLN A 35 0.37 24.61 -3.98
CA GLN A 35 0.27 26.03 -3.62
C GLN A 35 -0.08 26.92 -4.82
N SER A 36 -0.09 26.38 -6.04
CA SER A 36 -0.43 27.11 -7.26
C SER A 36 -1.88 27.57 -7.29
N SER A 37 -2.21 28.53 -8.17
CA SER A 37 -3.61 28.92 -8.37
C SER A 37 -4.39 27.81 -9.11
N ARG A 38 -5.70 27.73 -8.88
CA ARG A 38 -6.58 26.78 -9.61
C ARG A 38 -6.41 26.86 -11.13
N LYS A 39 -6.33 28.08 -11.68
CA LYS A 39 -6.13 28.29 -13.13
C LYS A 39 -4.81 27.68 -13.61
N ALA A 40 -3.72 27.86 -12.86
CA ALA A 40 -2.42 27.29 -13.21
C ALA A 40 -2.43 25.76 -13.12
N ILE A 41 -3.08 25.20 -12.09
CA ILE A 41 -3.24 23.74 -11.94
C ILE A 41 -4.02 23.16 -13.11
N LEU A 42 -5.18 23.74 -13.46
CA LEU A 42 -5.99 23.26 -14.58
C LEU A 42 -5.24 23.36 -15.93
N ALA A 43 -4.49 24.44 -16.15
CA ALA A 43 -3.64 24.57 -17.33
C ALA A 43 -2.55 23.49 -17.39
N ALA A 44 -1.91 23.17 -16.26
CA ALA A 44 -0.92 22.11 -16.18
C ALA A 44 -1.54 20.71 -16.39
N LEU A 45 -2.74 20.45 -15.88
CA LEU A 45 -3.48 19.20 -16.13
C LEU A 45 -3.82 19.03 -17.60
N ALA A 46 -4.33 20.08 -18.25
CA ALA A 46 -4.65 20.05 -19.68
C ALA A 46 -3.43 19.75 -20.57
N GLN A 47 -2.23 20.07 -20.08
CA GLN A 47 -0.95 19.79 -20.76
C GLN A 47 -0.30 18.48 -20.32
N GLY A 48 -0.89 17.75 -19.35
CA GLY A 48 -0.29 16.55 -18.76
C GLY A 48 0.99 16.83 -17.94
N GLN A 49 1.18 18.07 -17.48
CA GLN A 49 2.40 18.55 -16.84
C GLN A 49 2.27 18.80 -15.34
N PHE A 50 1.10 18.53 -14.75
CA PHE A 50 0.93 18.71 -13.31
C PHE A 50 1.83 17.74 -12.52
N GLN A 51 2.62 18.30 -11.61
CA GLN A 51 3.48 17.55 -10.69
C GLN A 51 3.12 17.91 -9.26
N GLY A 52 3.01 16.91 -8.39
CA GLY A 52 2.70 17.14 -6.98
C GLY A 52 2.17 15.91 -6.25
N GLY A 53 1.44 16.16 -5.17
CA GLY A 53 0.70 15.16 -4.44
C GLY A 53 -0.76 15.10 -4.88
N VAL A 54 -1.36 13.92 -4.80
CA VAL A 54 -2.79 13.69 -4.95
C VAL A 54 -3.28 13.01 -3.68
N ARG A 55 -4.17 13.68 -2.97
CA ARG A 55 -4.88 13.11 -1.82
C ARG A 55 -6.08 12.33 -2.31
N LEU A 56 -6.07 11.01 -2.17
CA LEU A 56 -7.18 10.16 -2.61
C LEU A 56 -8.33 10.17 -1.59
N ALA A 57 -9.57 10.18 -2.10
CA ALA A 57 -10.76 10.05 -1.27
C ALA A 57 -10.79 8.67 -0.58
N GLY A 58 -11.32 8.62 0.66
CA GLY A 58 -11.53 7.36 1.39
C GLY A 58 -10.32 6.80 2.16
N GLY A 59 -9.08 7.24 1.88
CA GLY A 59 -7.88 6.66 2.52
C GLY A 59 -6.95 7.66 3.22
N GLY A 60 -7.14 8.97 3.07
CA GLY A 60 -6.26 10.00 3.64
C GLY A 60 -4.82 10.04 3.07
N LEU A 61 -4.46 9.04 2.26
CA LEU A 61 -3.16 8.89 1.60
C LEU A 61 -2.95 9.99 0.56
N VAL A 62 -1.75 10.57 0.59
CA VAL A 62 -1.23 11.48 -0.43
C VAL A 62 -0.18 10.73 -1.23
N LEU A 63 -0.41 10.59 -2.54
CA LEU A 63 0.47 9.87 -3.44
C LEU A 63 1.04 10.82 -4.50
N ASN A 64 2.27 10.56 -4.94
CA ASN A 64 2.90 11.39 -5.97
C ASN A 64 2.23 11.17 -7.33
N THR A 65 2.02 12.25 -8.09
CA THR A 65 1.36 12.21 -9.40
C THR A 65 2.02 11.27 -10.40
N ARG A 66 3.33 11.01 -10.27
CA ARG A 66 4.09 10.05 -11.11
C ARG A 66 3.55 8.62 -11.07
N LEU A 67 2.76 8.28 -10.06
CA LEU A 67 2.17 6.95 -9.88
C LEU A 67 0.89 6.73 -10.70
N PHE A 68 0.40 7.75 -11.38
CA PHE A 68 -0.88 7.73 -12.10
C PHE A 68 -0.66 8.04 -13.58
N ALA A 69 -1.39 7.34 -14.44
CA ALA A 69 -1.37 7.58 -15.88
C ALA A 69 -2.07 8.89 -16.26
N ALA A 70 -3.14 9.24 -15.55
CA ALA A 70 -3.87 10.47 -15.80
C ALA A 70 -4.57 11.02 -14.55
N LEU A 71 -4.71 12.34 -14.51
CA LEU A 71 -5.47 13.10 -13.53
C LEU A 71 -6.46 13.97 -14.30
N VAL A 72 -7.73 13.60 -14.24
CA VAL A 72 -8.77 14.20 -15.08
C VAL A 72 -9.65 15.08 -14.21
N PRO A 73 -9.81 16.39 -14.50
CA PRO A 73 -10.79 17.21 -13.80
C PRO A 73 -12.15 16.53 -13.73
N LEU A 74 -12.88 16.68 -12.61
CA LEU A 74 -14.16 15.96 -12.41
C LEU A 74 -15.16 16.19 -13.55
N ASP A 75 -15.18 17.40 -14.12
CA ASP A 75 -16.11 17.78 -15.18
C ASP A 75 -15.75 17.15 -16.55
N ASP A 76 -14.53 16.63 -16.71
CA ASP A 76 -14.01 16.10 -17.97
C ASP A 76 -14.19 14.58 -18.12
N LEU A 77 -14.64 13.89 -17.06
CA LEU A 77 -14.96 12.45 -17.07
C LEU A 77 -16.25 12.18 -16.30
N THR A 78 -17.17 11.45 -16.94
CA THR A 78 -18.45 11.09 -16.33
C THR A 78 -18.56 9.57 -16.21
N LEU A 79 -18.79 9.08 -15.00
CA LEU A 79 -19.13 7.68 -14.76
C LEU A 79 -20.59 7.43 -15.11
N THR A 80 -20.87 6.26 -15.68
CA THR A 80 -22.21 5.77 -15.97
C THR A 80 -22.61 4.70 -14.95
N ASP A 81 -23.92 4.44 -14.83
CA ASP A 81 -24.46 3.49 -13.85
C ASP A 81 -24.07 2.02 -14.11
N ASP A 82 -23.60 1.71 -15.32
CA ASP A 82 -23.19 0.38 -15.76
C ASP A 82 -21.68 0.11 -15.61
N GLY A 83 -20.97 0.93 -14.83
CA GLY A 83 -19.54 0.75 -14.58
C GLY A 83 -18.66 1.12 -15.78
N GLN A 84 -19.12 2.06 -16.60
CA GLN A 84 -18.35 2.66 -17.69
C GLN A 84 -18.04 4.14 -17.41
N ALA A 85 -17.23 4.74 -18.26
CA ALA A 85 -16.88 6.15 -18.19
C ALA A 85 -16.85 6.80 -19.58
N HIS A 86 -17.44 7.98 -19.71
CA HIS A 86 -17.23 8.85 -20.85
C HIS A 86 -16.02 9.74 -20.60
N TRP A 87 -15.00 9.64 -21.45
CA TRP A 87 -13.80 10.46 -21.39
C TRP A 87 -13.17 10.62 -22.78
N HIS A 88 -12.78 11.85 -23.13
CA HIS A 88 -12.27 12.21 -24.46
C HIS A 88 -13.19 11.79 -25.63
N GLY A 89 -14.51 11.89 -25.44
CA GLY A 89 -15.49 11.52 -26.46
C GLY A 89 -15.57 10.01 -26.74
N ARG A 90 -14.91 9.18 -25.93
CA ARG A 90 -14.96 7.71 -26.00
C ARG A 90 -15.61 7.14 -24.75
N LEU A 91 -16.27 6.00 -24.90
CA LEU A 91 -16.76 5.19 -23.79
C LEU A 91 -15.69 4.16 -23.39
N TRP A 92 -15.44 4.07 -22.09
CA TRP A 92 -14.42 3.21 -21.49
C TRP A 92 -15.04 2.25 -20.50
N ARG A 93 -14.56 1.01 -20.46
CA ARG A 93 -14.82 0.13 -19.31
C ARG A 93 -14.02 0.64 -18.12
N VAL A 94 -14.55 0.47 -16.91
CA VAL A 94 -13.86 0.87 -15.68
C VAL A 94 -13.56 -0.37 -14.85
N SER A 95 -12.29 -0.49 -14.44
CA SER A 95 -11.87 -1.39 -13.37
C SER A 95 -11.51 -0.58 -12.13
N GLN A 96 -12.11 -0.92 -11.00
CA GLN A 96 -11.82 -0.26 -9.74
C GLN A 96 -10.46 -0.73 -9.22
N VAL A 97 -9.60 0.21 -8.83
CA VAL A 97 -8.28 -0.08 -8.28
C VAL A 97 -8.38 -0.06 -6.75
N PRO A 98 -8.22 -1.21 -6.08
CA PRO A 98 -8.25 -1.28 -4.63
C PRO A 98 -7.12 -0.46 -4.00
N GLN A 99 -7.36 0.07 -2.80
CA GLN A 99 -6.38 0.92 -2.09
C GLN A 99 -4.98 0.30 -1.98
N ARG A 100 -4.89 -1.02 -1.76
CA ARG A 100 -3.60 -1.74 -1.70
C ARG A 100 -2.73 -1.56 -2.96
N CYS A 101 -3.36 -1.37 -4.13
CA CYS A 101 -2.69 -1.23 -5.42
C CYS A 101 -2.31 0.22 -5.75
N TRP A 102 -2.77 1.23 -4.99
CA TRP A 102 -2.56 2.63 -5.35
C TRP A 102 -1.08 3.02 -5.38
N GLY A 103 -0.26 2.46 -4.49
CA GLY A 103 1.18 2.69 -4.42
C GLY A 103 2.01 1.81 -5.35
N PHE A 104 1.41 0.83 -6.02
CA PHE A 104 2.14 -0.12 -6.85
C PHE A 104 2.68 0.54 -8.13
N GLU A 105 3.95 0.30 -8.47
CA GLU A 105 4.61 0.88 -9.66
C GLU A 105 4.59 -0.06 -10.88
N GLY A 106 4.07 -1.29 -10.73
CA GLY A 106 3.96 -2.25 -11.83
C GLY A 106 2.63 -2.18 -12.59
N ARG A 107 2.52 -3.03 -13.61
CA ARG A 107 1.31 -3.16 -14.43
C ARG A 107 0.17 -3.77 -13.62
N LEU A 108 -1.04 -3.24 -13.82
CA LEU A 108 -2.27 -3.83 -13.30
C LEU A 108 -2.93 -4.70 -14.36
N VAL A 109 -3.64 -5.74 -13.90
CA VAL A 109 -4.58 -6.53 -14.69
C VAL A 109 -5.97 -6.41 -14.08
N ALA A 110 -7.01 -6.49 -14.91
CA ALA A 110 -8.38 -6.42 -14.46
C ALA A 110 -9.02 -7.81 -14.46
N GLU A 111 -9.67 -8.15 -13.36
CA GLU A 111 -10.37 -9.41 -13.14
C GLU A 111 -11.86 -9.14 -12.95
N GLN A 112 -12.70 -10.06 -13.38
CA GLN A 112 -14.12 -10.00 -13.04
C GLN A 112 -14.28 -10.41 -11.58
N GLU A 113 -14.85 -9.52 -10.78
CA GLU A 113 -15.24 -9.81 -9.41
C GLU A 113 -16.76 -9.89 -9.32
N SER A 114 -17.24 -11.02 -8.83
CA SER A 114 -18.65 -11.26 -8.55
C SER A 114 -18.96 -10.73 -7.15
N ASN A 115 -19.31 -9.45 -7.04
CA ASN A 115 -19.57 -8.80 -5.76
C ASN A 115 -21.08 -8.68 -5.49
N LEU A 116 -21.45 -8.32 -4.25
CA LEU A 116 -22.84 -8.10 -3.82
C LEU A 116 -23.58 -7.04 -4.67
N HIS A 117 -22.85 -6.16 -5.35
CA HIS A 117 -23.36 -5.07 -6.19
C HIS A 117 -23.41 -5.43 -7.69
N GLY A 118 -23.20 -6.70 -8.04
CA GLY A 118 -23.18 -7.18 -9.41
C GLY A 118 -21.76 -7.41 -9.95
N PRO A 119 -21.65 -7.88 -11.21
CA PRO A 119 -20.35 -8.13 -11.84
C PRO A 119 -19.64 -6.80 -12.10
N GLY A 120 -18.46 -6.64 -11.50
CA GLY A 120 -17.59 -5.48 -11.69
C GLY A 120 -16.18 -5.91 -12.09
N LEU A 121 -15.41 -5.01 -12.69
CA LEU A 121 -13.98 -5.23 -12.88
C LEU A 121 -13.22 -4.68 -11.69
N VAL A 122 -12.30 -5.46 -11.15
CA VAL A 122 -11.38 -5.03 -10.09
C VAL A 122 -9.94 -5.28 -10.53
N SER A 123 -9.09 -4.30 -10.27
CA SER A 123 -7.69 -4.36 -10.65
C SER A 123 -6.86 -5.09 -9.60
N SER A 124 -5.88 -5.86 -10.06
CA SER A 124 -4.88 -6.53 -9.25
C SER A 124 -3.48 -6.30 -9.82
N GLU A 125 -2.46 -6.49 -9.00
CA GLU A 125 -1.06 -6.40 -9.40
C GLU A 125 -0.71 -7.53 -10.37
N ASP A 126 -0.09 -7.22 -11.51
CA ASP A 126 0.41 -8.25 -12.43
C ASP A 126 1.69 -8.89 -11.86
N VAL A 127 1.51 -10.04 -11.21
CA VAL A 127 2.60 -10.83 -10.62
C VAL A 127 3.09 -11.96 -11.54
N SER A 128 2.65 -12.00 -12.80
CA SER A 128 3.01 -13.07 -13.75
C SER A 128 4.53 -13.18 -13.95
N GLY A 129 5.23 -12.05 -13.97
CA GLY A 129 6.69 -11.98 -14.11
C GLY A 129 7.48 -12.49 -12.89
N ILE A 130 6.87 -12.57 -11.70
CA ILE A 130 7.52 -13.09 -10.49
C ILE A 130 7.60 -14.61 -10.55
N ARG A 131 6.51 -15.27 -10.96
CA ARG A 131 6.48 -16.74 -11.11
C ARG A 131 7.55 -17.24 -12.09
N GLY A 132 7.80 -16.50 -13.16
CA GLY A 132 8.83 -16.84 -14.14
C GLY A 132 10.27 -16.81 -13.59
N ARG A 133 10.56 -15.95 -12.59
CA ARG A 133 11.88 -15.91 -11.94
C ARG A 133 12.06 -17.06 -10.94
N VAL A 134 11.03 -17.35 -10.14
CA VAL A 134 11.04 -18.48 -9.19
C VAL A 134 11.15 -19.84 -9.89
N ALA A 135 10.55 -19.99 -11.08
CA ALA A 135 10.69 -21.22 -11.86
C ALA A 135 12.06 -21.36 -12.55
N ARG A 136 12.76 -20.24 -12.79
CA ARG A 136 14.07 -20.21 -13.48
C ARG A 136 15.24 -20.41 -12.52
N GLU A 137 15.10 -19.97 -11.27
CA GLU A 137 15.94 -20.46 -10.19
C GLU A 137 15.55 -21.91 -9.89
N LYS A 138 16.43 -22.86 -10.23
CA LYS A 138 16.29 -24.22 -9.71
C LYS A 138 16.13 -24.10 -8.18
N PRO A 139 15.13 -24.76 -7.57
CA PRO A 139 15.07 -24.84 -6.12
C PRO A 139 16.45 -25.33 -5.67
N HIS A 140 17.13 -24.54 -4.82
CA HIS A 140 18.29 -25.07 -4.13
C HIS A 140 17.77 -26.30 -3.38
N GLN A 141 18.26 -27.49 -3.75
CA GLN A 141 17.90 -28.75 -3.11
C GLN A 141 18.53 -28.86 -1.71
N GLY A 142 18.55 -27.76 -0.95
CA GLY A 142 18.78 -27.81 0.48
C GLY A 142 17.48 -28.25 1.12
N GLY A 143 17.42 -29.51 1.57
CA GLY A 143 16.28 -30.01 2.34
C GLY A 143 16.07 -29.13 3.57
N VAL A 144 14.96 -28.39 3.60
CA VAL A 144 14.53 -27.71 4.82
C VAL A 144 13.82 -28.75 5.67
N THR A 145 14.44 -29.10 6.79
CA THR A 145 13.82 -29.99 7.77
C THR A 145 13.16 -29.12 8.83
N PHE A 146 11.84 -29.13 8.89
CA PHE A 146 11.13 -28.49 10.00
C PHE A 146 11.24 -29.41 11.22
N ARG A 147 11.90 -28.92 12.26
CA ARG A 147 12.03 -29.59 13.56
C ARG A 147 11.27 -28.80 14.61
N ALA A 148 10.68 -29.51 15.58
CA ALA A 148 10.06 -28.87 16.72
C ALA A 148 11.13 -28.16 17.58
N ASP A 149 10.75 -27.08 18.26
CA ASP A 149 11.65 -26.21 19.04
C ASP A 149 12.42 -26.96 20.16
N ASN A 150 11.92 -28.13 20.53
CA ASN A 150 12.39 -29.01 21.59
C ASN A 150 13.38 -30.10 21.12
N GLU A 151 13.84 -30.07 19.86
CA GLU A 151 14.88 -31.00 19.34
C GLU A 151 16.32 -30.46 19.46
N LEU A 152 16.56 -29.39 20.24
CA LEU A 152 17.86 -28.73 20.32
C LEU A 152 18.79 -29.22 21.46
N GLU A 153 18.64 -30.44 21.95
CA GLU A 153 19.55 -31.01 22.96
C GLU A 153 20.02 -32.42 22.59
N ASP A 154 21.12 -32.50 21.85
CA ASP A 154 22.01 -33.66 21.87
C ASP A 154 23.44 -33.16 22.04
N HIS A 155 23.78 -32.72 23.26
CA HIS A 155 25.17 -32.54 23.65
C HIS A 155 25.72 -33.87 24.18
N PRO A 156 26.77 -34.45 23.57
CA PRO A 156 27.37 -35.66 24.12
C PRO A 156 27.97 -35.36 25.49
N LEU A 157 27.56 -36.14 26.49
CA LEU A 157 28.09 -36.12 27.85
C LEU A 157 29.59 -36.44 27.84
N THR A 158 30.44 -35.41 27.77
CA THR A 158 31.85 -35.56 28.11
C THR A 158 31.98 -35.68 29.62
N THR A 159 32.11 -36.92 30.08
CA THR A 159 32.55 -37.22 31.45
C THR A 159 34.04 -36.89 31.59
N LYS A 160 34.40 -36.11 32.62
CA LYS A 160 35.43 -36.47 33.62
C LYS A 160 35.60 -35.39 34.70
N HIS A 161 35.39 -35.84 35.94
CA HIS A 161 35.85 -35.33 37.23
C HIS A 161 37.04 -34.36 37.21
N ARG A 162 36.96 -33.28 37.99
CA ARG A 162 37.84 -33.03 39.16
C ARG A 162 37.37 -31.84 40.01
N ASP A 163 36.98 -32.17 41.25
CA ASP A 163 37.34 -31.56 42.53
C ASP A 163 37.26 -30.04 42.74
N GLU A 164 36.48 -29.68 43.78
CA GLU A 164 36.71 -28.67 44.83
C GLU A 164 35.42 -27.90 45.17
N ARG A 165 34.56 -28.54 45.98
CA ARG A 165 33.50 -27.83 46.71
C ARG A 165 34.12 -26.99 47.82
N ARG A 166 34.50 -25.76 47.50
CA ARG A 166 34.70 -24.72 48.52
C ARG A 166 33.32 -24.30 49.04
N VAL A 167 33.04 -24.71 50.27
CA VAL A 167 31.90 -24.25 51.07
C VAL A 167 32.00 -22.74 51.29
N ILE A 168 31.01 -21.99 50.83
CA ILE A 168 30.76 -20.61 51.31
C ILE A 168 29.29 -20.54 51.74
N ARG A 169 29.10 -20.22 53.02
CA ARG A 169 27.83 -20.15 53.76
C ARG A 169 26.94 -18.99 53.28
N PRO A 170 25.62 -19.08 53.45
CA PRO A 170 24.69 -18.03 53.07
C PRO A 170 24.76 -16.86 54.06
N THR A 171 25.01 -15.65 53.56
CA THR A 171 24.83 -14.42 54.33
C THR A 171 23.52 -13.73 53.94
N THR A 172 22.69 -13.61 54.97
CA THR A 172 21.43 -12.88 55.14
C THR A 172 21.34 -11.54 54.39
N ARG A 173 20.26 -11.38 53.61
CA ARG A 173 19.83 -10.11 53.00
C ARG A 173 19.11 -9.28 54.06
N GLY A 174 19.73 -8.18 54.48
CA GLY A 174 19.14 -7.20 55.38
C GLY A 174 18.01 -6.41 54.71
N GLU A 175 16.88 -6.33 55.41
CA GLU A 175 15.86 -5.29 55.25
C GLU A 175 16.44 -3.93 55.67
N ARG A 176 16.25 -2.91 54.83
CA ARG A 176 16.07 -1.51 55.24
C ARG A 176 15.16 -0.82 54.24
N ARG A 177 13.95 -0.47 54.69
CA ARG A 177 13.06 0.54 54.12
C ARG A 177 12.80 1.55 55.23
N ASP A 178 13.42 2.71 55.10
CA ASP A 178 13.08 4.01 55.68
C ASP A 178 13.43 4.98 54.52
N ASP A 179 12.77 6.08 54.21
CA ASP A 179 11.62 6.80 54.74
C ASP A 179 11.25 7.82 53.63
N GLU A 180 10.00 8.31 53.60
CA GLU A 180 9.66 9.74 53.47
C GLU A 180 8.28 10.02 52.83
N ARG A 181 7.55 10.94 53.50
CA ARG A 181 6.38 11.76 53.09
C ARG A 181 5.03 11.02 53.17
N HIS A 182 4.08 11.40 54.04
CA HIS A 182 3.60 12.72 54.50
C HIS A 182 3.14 12.68 55.95
#